data_AF-A0A7Y2IU78-F1
#
_entry.id   AF-A0A7Y2IU78-F1
#
_cell.length_a   1.000
_cell.length_b   1.000
_cell.length_c   1.000
_cell.angle_alpha   90.00
_cell.angle_beta   90.00
_cell.angle_gamma   90.00
#
_symmetry.space_group_name_H-M   'P 1'
#
loop_
_entity.id
_entity.type
_entity.pdbx_description
1 polymer ?
#
loop_
_entity_poly.entity_id
_entity_poly.type
_entity_poly.pdbx_seq_one_letter_code
_entity_poly.pdbx_strand_id
1 'polypeptide(L)'
;MPPKLRRYIIGRDGGCTIGGCTSSYRLEVHHITPRSQGGTHDAENLTTVCWYHHHIAIHRNGCAIDPHSPPDQRRIIPQPDW
;
A
#
# COMPACT_ATOMS: atom_id res chain seq x y z
N MET A 1 8.25 1.36 -11.09
CA MET A 1 6.87 1.74 -11.44
C MET A 1 6.85 2.99 -12.33
N PRO A 2 6.19 2.96 -13.50
CA PRO A 2 6.07 4.13 -14.39
C PRO A 2 5.32 5.32 -13.75
N PRO A 3 5.70 6.58 -14.05
CA PRO A 3 5.02 7.76 -13.49
C PRO A 3 3.52 7.84 -13.77
N LYS A 4 3.06 7.41 -14.96
CA LYS A 4 1.64 7.40 -15.32
C LYS A 4 0.84 6.45 -14.43
N LEU A 5 1.37 5.25 -14.19
CA LEU A 5 0.76 4.27 -13.28
C LEU A 5 0.71 4.81 -11.85
N ARG A 6 1.81 5.41 -11.36
CA ARG A 6 1.81 6.03 -10.02
C ARG A 6 0.68 7.05 -9.85
N ARG A 7 0.50 7.96 -10.82
CA ARG A 7 -0.56 8.98 -10.79
C ARG A 7 -1.95 8.35 -10.85
N TYR A 8 -2.13 7.34 -11.69
CA TYR A 8 -3.39 6.59 -11.79
C TYR A 8 -3.78 5.97 -10.45
N ILE A 9 -2.85 5.28 -9.77
CA ILE A 9 -3.14 4.62 -8.48
C ILE A 9 -3.49 5.64 -7.39
N ILE A 10 -2.72 6.73 -7.28
CA ILE A 10 -3.02 7.80 -6.31
C ILE A 10 -4.39 8.44 -6.59
N GLY A 11 -4.72 8.66 -7.87
CA GLY A 11 -6.03 9.21 -8.26
C GLY A 11 -7.20 8.25 -8.01
N ARG A 12 -6.99 6.94 -8.23
CA ARG A 12 -7.98 5.89 -7.93
C ARG A 12 -8.28 5.81 -6.44
N ASP A 13 -7.24 5.86 -5.61
CA ASP A 13 -7.36 5.60 -4.18
C ASP A 13 -7.78 6.85 -3.38
N GLY A 14 -7.51 8.06 -3.88
CA GLY A 14 -7.94 9.33 -3.28
C GLY A 14 -7.29 9.70 -1.93
N GLY A 15 -6.52 8.78 -1.33
CA GLY A 15 -5.90 8.95 -0.03
C GLY A 15 -5.18 7.67 0.42
N CYS A 16 -4.82 7.62 1.70
CA CYS A 16 -4.35 6.39 2.33
C CYS A 16 -5.51 5.38 2.37
N THR A 17 -5.28 4.16 1.89
CA THR A 17 -6.29 3.09 1.85
C THR A 17 -6.37 2.25 3.13
N ILE A 18 -5.52 2.53 4.13
CA ILE A 18 -5.56 1.80 5.41
C ILE A 18 -6.88 2.14 6.11
N GLY A 19 -7.62 1.10 6.53
CA GLY A 19 -8.91 1.25 7.18
C GLY A 19 -8.87 2.23 8.36
N GLY A 20 -9.75 3.23 8.34
CA GLY A 20 -9.84 4.27 9.36
C GLY A 20 -8.82 5.42 9.22
N CYS A 21 -7.89 5.35 8.26
CA CYS A 21 -6.99 6.45 7.96
C CYS A 21 -7.64 7.44 7.01
N THR A 22 -7.64 8.73 7.36
CA THR A 22 -8.17 9.81 6.51
C THR A 22 -7.07 10.65 5.86
N SER A 23 -5.81 10.20 5.93
CA SER A 23 -4.67 10.97 5.45
C SER A 23 -4.65 11.07 3.92
N SER A 24 -4.60 12.29 3.40
CA SER A 24 -4.38 12.62 1.99
C SER A 24 -3.00 13.25 1.73
N TYR A 25 -2.13 13.27 2.74
CA TYR A 25 -0.83 13.96 2.70
C TYR A 25 0.33 12.98 2.51
N ARG A 26 1.31 13.38 1.68
CA ARG A 26 2.51 12.58 1.33
C ARG A 26 2.16 11.14 0.96
N LEU A 27 1.31 11.01 -0.05
CA LEU A 27 0.84 9.73 -0.57
C LEU A 27 1.93 9.02 -1.39
N GLU A 28 2.05 7.73 -1.15
CA GLU A 28 3.00 6.84 -1.80
C GLU A 28 2.31 5.55 -2.22
N VAL A 29 2.66 5.06 -3.42
CA VAL A 29 2.17 3.77 -3.89
C VAL A 29 3.04 2.67 -3.34
N HIS A 30 2.41 1.65 -2.78
CA HIS A 30 3.03 0.49 -2.18
C HIS A 30 2.50 -0.79 -2.82
N HIS A 31 3.33 -1.83 -2.84
CA HIS A 31 2.95 -3.16 -3.33
C HIS A 31 2.23 -3.95 -2.24
N ILE A 32 1.13 -4.61 -2.57
CA ILE A 32 0.42 -5.49 -1.63
C ILE A 32 1.23 -6.78 -1.44
N THR A 33 1.50 -7.48 -2.53
CA THR A 33 2.51 -8.55 -2.59
C THR A 33 3.86 -7.91 -2.89
N PRO A 34 4.88 -8.06 -2.02
CA PRO A 34 6.20 -7.47 -2.23
C PRO A 34 6.85 -7.90 -3.55
N ARG A 35 7.65 -7.00 -4.14
CA ARG A 35 8.43 -7.30 -5.36
C ARG A 35 9.37 -8.50 -5.18
N SER A 36 9.97 -8.64 -4.00
CA SER A 36 10.84 -9.76 -3.65
C SER A 36 10.12 -11.12 -3.66
N GLN A 37 8.79 -11.12 -3.52
CA GLN A 37 7.94 -12.31 -3.54
C GLN A 37 7.18 -12.45 -4.88
N GLY A 38 7.64 -11.77 -5.94
CA GLY A 38 7.05 -11.87 -7.27
C GLY A 38 5.87 -10.93 -7.54
N GLY A 39 5.56 -10.00 -6.63
CA GLY A 39 4.51 -8.99 -6.85
C GLY A 39 4.73 -8.18 -8.13
N THR A 40 3.68 -7.95 -8.90
CA THR A 40 3.74 -7.21 -10.17
C THR A 40 3.54 -5.71 -9.96
N HIS A 41 3.67 -4.94 -11.04
CA HIS A 41 3.22 -3.55 -11.09
C HIS A 41 1.78 -3.43 -11.61
N ASP A 42 1.01 -4.51 -11.61
CA ASP A 42 -0.40 -4.46 -12.00
C ASP A 42 -1.16 -3.62 -10.98
N ALA A 43 -2.18 -2.88 -11.44
CA ALA A 43 -2.88 -1.92 -10.59
C ALA A 43 -3.53 -2.58 -9.36
N GLU A 44 -3.90 -3.85 -9.50
CA GLU A 44 -4.51 -4.70 -8.49
C GLU A 44 -3.54 -5.04 -7.36
N ASN A 45 -2.23 -5.07 -7.64
CA ASN A 45 -1.18 -5.31 -6.64
C ASN A 45 -0.64 -4.01 -6.01
N LEU A 46 -1.23 -2.86 -6.33
CA LEU A 46 -0.77 -1.56 -5.86
C LEU A 46 -1.85 -0.87 -5.03
N THR A 47 -1.42 -0.19 -3.97
CA THR A 47 -2.29 0.59 -3.10
C THR A 47 -1.59 1.86 -2.62
N THR A 48 -2.35 2.90 -2.30
CA THR A 48 -1.83 4.17 -1.82
C THR A 48 -1.82 4.21 -0.29
N VAL A 49 -0.67 4.53 0.29
CA VAL A 49 -0.49 4.70 1.74
C VAL A 49 0.12 6.07 2.03
N CYS A 50 -0.18 6.63 3.21
CA CYS A 50 0.50 7.84 3.67
C CYS A 50 1.93 7.52 4.11
N TRP A 51 2.77 8.56 4.18
CA TRP A 51 4.18 8.43 4.61
C TRP A 51 4.36 7.62 5.90
N TYR A 52 3.49 7.83 6.91
CA TYR A 52 3.57 7.08 8.18
C TYR A 52 3.35 5.57 7.97
N HIS A 53 2.27 5.19 7.28
CA HIS A 53 2.01 3.78 7.03
C HIS A 53 3.08 3.15 6.13
N HIS A 54 3.59 3.90 5.16
CA HIS A 54 4.64 3.40 4.28
C HIS A 54 5.97 3.19 5.02
N HIS A 55 6.52 4.23 5.64
CA HIS A 55 7.88 4.19 6.18
C HIS A 55 7.93 3.64 7.62
N ILE A 56 6.92 3.92 8.45
CA ILE A 56 6.91 3.52 9.85
C ILE A 56 6.24 2.15 10.02
N ALA A 57 4.97 2.02 9.62
CA ALA A 57 4.24 0.78 9.88
C ALA A 57 4.79 -0.39 9.03
N ILE A 58 4.97 -0.18 7.71
CA ILE A 58 5.40 -1.27 6.82
C ILE A 58 6.91 -1.49 6.90
N HIS A 59 7.72 -0.50 6.50
CA HIS A 59 9.17 -0.71 6.36
C HIS A 59 9.91 -0.81 7.70
N ARG A 60 9.65 0.09 8.65
CA ARG A 60 10.37 0.10 9.93
C ARG A 60 9.87 -0.96 10.90
N ASN A 61 8.56 -1.10 11.06
CA ASN A 61 7.98 -2.04 12.03
C ASN A 61 7.80 -3.45 11.46
N GLY A 62 8.12 -3.67 10.18
CA GLY A 62 7.99 -4.98 9.56
C GLY A 62 6.53 -5.43 9.58
N CYS A 63 5.64 -4.64 9.00
CA CYS A 63 4.28 -5.08 8.75
C CYS A 63 4.03 -5.25 7.25
N ALA A 64 2.97 -5.97 6.89
CA ALA A 64 2.54 -6.19 5.52
C ALA A 64 1.09 -5.73 5.33
N ILE A 65 0.71 -5.46 4.07
CA ILE A 65 -0.70 -5.26 3.71
C ILE A 65 -1.36 -6.64 3.59
N ASP A 66 -2.50 -6.83 4.24
CA ASP A 66 -3.32 -8.02 4.06
C ASP A 66 -3.93 -8.03 2.64
N PRO A 67 -3.56 -8.98 1.76
CA PRO A 67 -4.08 -9.02 0.39
C PRO A 67 -5.58 -9.30 0.34
N HIS A 68 -6.15 -9.89 1.39
CA HIS A 68 -7.58 -10.23 1.48
C HIS A 68 -8.44 -9.09 2.04
N SER A 69 -7.82 -8.01 2.52
CA SER A 69 -8.57 -6.83 2.98
C SER A 69 -9.14 -6.01 1.80
N PRO A 70 -10.29 -5.32 1.97
CA PRO A 70 -10.88 -4.52 0.90
C PRO A 70 -9.94 -3.40 0.40
N PRO A 71 -9.94 -3.04 -0.91
CA PRO A 71 -9.04 -2.04 -1.48
C PRO A 71 -9.02 -0.67 -0.82
N ASP A 72 -10.14 -0.23 -0.25
CA ASP A 72 -10.36 1.05 0.43
C ASP A 72 -10.31 0.94 1.97
N GLN A 73 -10.17 -0.28 2.50
CA GLN A 73 -10.08 -0.57 3.93
C GLN A 73 -8.98 -1.60 4.20
N ARG A 74 -7.79 -1.32 3.68
CA ARG A 74 -6.63 -2.20 3.82
C ARG A 74 -6.27 -2.38 5.29
N ARG A 75 -5.95 -3.63 5.65
CA ARG A 75 -5.42 -3.97 6.98
C ARG A 75 -3.92 -4.13 6.91
N ILE A 76 -3.26 -3.70 7.98
CA ILE A 76 -1.85 -3.99 8.22
C ILE A 76 -1.79 -5.21 9.15
N ILE A 77 -1.01 -6.20 8.77
CA ILE A 77 -0.74 -7.41 9.55
C ILE A 77 0.75 -7.45 9.93
N PRO A 78 1.12 -8.08 11.06
CA PRO A 78 2.52 -8.39 11.34
C PRO A 78 3.16 -9.09 10.14
N GLN A 79 4.47 -8.88 9.90
CA GLN A 79 5.17 -9.61 8.84
C GLN A 79 4.88 -11.11 8.99
N PRO A 80 4.30 -11.75 7.97
CA PRO A 80 4.07 -13.17 8.01
C PRO A 80 5.41 -13.92 7.94
N ASP A 81 5.53 -14.98 8.74
CA ASP A 81 6.67 -15.89 8.81
C ASP A 81 6.71 -16.78 7.54
N TRP A 82 7.02 -16.21 6.38
CA TRP A 82 7.30 -16.98 5.17
C TRP A 82 8.81 -17.25 5.03
#